data_AF-A0A0P9RR77-F1
#
_entry.id   AF-A0A0P9RR77-F1
#
_cell.length_a   1.000
_cell.length_b   1.000
_cell.length_c   1.000
_cell.angle_alpha   90.00
_cell.angle_beta   90.00
_cell.angle_gamma   90.00
#
_symmetry.space_group_name_H-M   'P 1'
#
loop_
_entity.id
_entity.type
_entity.pdbx_description
1 polymer ?
#
loop_
_entity_poly.entity_id
_entity_poly.type
_entity_poly.pdbx_seq_one_letter_code
_entity_poly.pdbx_strand_id
1 'polypeptide(L)'
;MPGLFEKKWRCIRRTVTYVGWSLFWLLLWDLAVTVDVMLIEGKGIDFPLMPLTLLCSALIVLISFRNSSAYNRWWEARTLWGAMVNSSRSYGRQVLTLIEGNADERDNPVKEVLFRRHVAYLRALRAHLKGDVSSAQLNGLLSDSEIRQASDSNNFPNDILGGSAALLSQEFAAGRIDSIRLARLESTMVELSNCQGGMERIANTPLPYPYVYFPRLFSTLFCIIMPLSMVTTLGWFTPAISTVVGCLLLAMDRIGTDLQAPFGSSQHRIRMEDLCNTIEKNLHSMFRAPERQALSTDASGQEGGAWQSHRLAV
;
A
#
# COMPACT_ATOMS: atom_id res chain seq x y z
N MET A 1 -11.15 -26.13 9.39
CA MET A 1 -9.91 -25.48 8.94
C MET A 1 -9.53 -26.08 7.58
N PRO A 2 -9.31 -25.29 6.51
CA PRO A 2 -9.02 -25.87 5.20
C PRO A 2 -7.69 -26.63 5.25
N GLY A 3 -7.69 -27.83 4.66
CA GLY A 3 -6.56 -28.75 4.68
C GLY A 3 -5.31 -28.15 4.03
N LEU A 4 -4.12 -28.61 4.42
CA LEU A 4 -2.85 -28.14 3.86
C LEU A 4 -2.81 -28.27 2.32
N PHE A 5 -3.49 -29.30 1.78
CA PHE A 5 -3.64 -29.55 0.35
C PHE A 5 -4.58 -28.54 -0.34
N GLU A 6 -5.70 -28.16 0.28
CA GLU A 6 -6.58 -27.11 -0.26
C GLU A 6 -5.90 -25.74 -0.26
N LYS A 7 -5.08 -25.45 0.76
CA LYS A 7 -4.28 -24.21 0.79
C LYS A 7 -3.23 -24.20 -0.33
N LYS A 8 -2.52 -25.32 -0.55
CA LYS A 8 -1.57 -25.48 -1.66
C LYS A 8 -2.25 -25.39 -3.03
N TRP A 9 -3.37 -26.07 -3.22
CA TRP A 9 -4.15 -26.05 -4.45
C TRP A 9 -4.74 -24.67 -4.75
N ARG A 10 -5.22 -23.96 -3.72
CA ARG A 10 -5.70 -22.58 -3.86
C ARG A 10 -4.57 -21.61 -4.23
N CYS A 11 -3.38 -21.83 -3.69
CA CYS A 11 -2.18 -21.06 -4.06
C CYS A 11 -1.80 -21.31 -5.51
N ILE A 12 -1.67 -22.58 -5.93
CA ILE A 12 -1.37 -22.96 -7.31
C ILE A 12 -2.44 -22.43 -8.28
N ARG A 13 -3.72 -22.62 -7.98
CA ARG A 13 -4.82 -22.11 -8.79
C ARG A 13 -4.80 -20.58 -8.91
N ARG A 14 -4.41 -19.86 -7.86
CA ARG A 14 -4.23 -18.39 -7.91
C ARG A 14 -3.03 -17.98 -8.77
N THR A 15 -1.89 -18.66 -8.63
CA THR A 15 -0.71 -18.43 -9.48
C THR A 15 -1.02 -18.73 -10.95
N VAL A 16 -1.73 -19.82 -11.20
CA VAL A 16 -2.19 -20.18 -12.55
C VAL A 16 -3.21 -19.18 -13.06
N THR A 17 -4.17 -18.67 -12.27
CA THR A 17 -5.09 -17.61 -12.75
C THR A 17 -4.43 -16.24 -12.91
N TYR A 18 -3.29 -15.99 -12.24
CA TYR A 18 -2.55 -14.74 -12.30
C TYR A 18 -1.81 -14.53 -13.64
N VAL A 19 -1.39 -15.62 -14.30
CA VAL A 19 -0.68 -15.62 -15.60
C VAL A 19 -1.41 -16.48 -16.67
N GLY A 20 -2.47 -17.19 -16.27
CA GLY A 20 -2.97 -18.38 -16.96
C GLY A 20 -3.54 -18.17 -18.33
N TRP A 21 -4.10 -17.00 -18.62
CA TRP A 21 -4.59 -16.72 -19.96
C TRP A 21 -3.43 -16.62 -20.96
N SER A 22 -2.40 -15.85 -20.61
CA SER A 22 -1.18 -15.75 -21.42
C SER A 22 -0.46 -17.09 -21.53
N LEU A 23 -0.38 -17.84 -20.42
CA LEU A 23 0.27 -19.15 -20.41
C LEU A 23 -0.49 -20.20 -21.23
N PHE A 24 -1.83 -20.14 -21.26
CA PHE A 24 -2.65 -21.01 -22.10
C PHE A 24 -2.39 -20.77 -23.59
N TRP A 25 -2.36 -19.50 -24.02
CA TRP A 25 -2.02 -19.15 -25.41
C TRP A 25 -0.59 -19.52 -25.77
N LEU A 26 0.36 -19.38 -24.84
CA LEU A 26 1.73 -19.86 -25.03
C LEU A 26 1.80 -21.37 -25.19
N LEU A 27 1.10 -22.14 -24.35
CA LEU A 27 1.06 -23.60 -24.49
C LEU A 27 0.47 -24.03 -25.84
N LEU A 28 -0.60 -23.36 -26.28
CA LEU A 28 -1.21 -23.62 -27.58
C LEU A 28 -0.24 -23.31 -28.72
N TRP A 29 0.49 -22.20 -28.62
CA TRP A 29 1.55 -21.83 -29.56
C TRP A 29 2.68 -22.86 -29.58
N ASP A 30 3.17 -23.28 -28.41
CA ASP A 30 4.23 -24.30 -28.30
C ASP A 30 3.80 -25.63 -28.95
N LEU A 31 2.54 -26.04 -28.75
CA LEU A 31 1.97 -27.24 -29.37
C LEU A 31 1.90 -27.09 -30.89
N ALA A 32 1.44 -25.94 -31.39
CA ALA A 32 1.36 -25.67 -32.83
C ALA A 32 2.74 -25.74 -33.48
N VAL A 33 3.75 -25.08 -32.90
CA VAL A 33 5.14 -25.11 -33.37
C VAL A 33 5.71 -26.53 -33.34
N THR A 34 5.46 -27.28 -32.27
CA THR A 34 5.97 -28.65 -32.13
C THR A 34 5.37 -29.58 -33.17
N VAL A 35 4.05 -29.46 -33.43
CA VAL A 35 3.33 -30.25 -34.44
C VAL A 35 3.83 -29.93 -35.85
N ASP A 36 3.98 -28.64 -36.17
CA ASP A 36 4.40 -28.17 -37.48
C ASP A 36 5.79 -28.70 -37.86
N VAL A 37 6.78 -28.52 -36.97
CA VAL A 37 8.16 -28.97 -37.21
C VAL A 37 8.30 -30.49 -37.22
N MET A 38 7.51 -31.21 -36.40
CA MET A 38 7.61 -32.68 -36.30
C MET A 38 6.83 -33.42 -37.39
N LEU A 39 5.73 -32.88 -37.89
CA LEU A 39 4.81 -33.60 -38.78
C LEU A 39 4.68 -33.00 -40.18
N ILE A 40 4.90 -31.69 -40.38
CA ILE A 40 4.55 -31.00 -41.63
C ILE A 40 5.80 -30.62 -42.44
N GLU A 41 6.67 -29.74 -41.93
CA GLU A 41 7.76 -29.16 -42.73
C GLU A 41 9.06 -29.97 -42.72
N GLY A 42 9.26 -30.86 -41.76
CA GLY A 42 10.60 -31.38 -41.46
C GLY A 42 11.56 -30.24 -41.00
N LYS A 43 12.83 -30.55 -40.75
CA LYS A 43 13.82 -29.60 -40.17
C LYS A 43 14.28 -28.51 -41.18
N GLY A 44 13.37 -27.67 -41.67
CA GLY A 44 13.65 -26.69 -42.73
C GLY A 44 14.35 -25.40 -42.26
N ILE A 45 14.11 -24.94 -41.03
CA ILE A 45 14.71 -23.71 -40.47
C ILE A 45 15.25 -24.01 -39.07
N ASP A 46 16.57 -23.98 -38.90
CA ASP A 46 17.21 -24.17 -37.60
C ASP A 46 17.49 -22.82 -36.95
N PHE A 47 16.76 -22.51 -35.88
CA PHE A 47 16.99 -21.31 -35.08
C PHE A 47 18.07 -21.61 -34.02
N PRO A 48 19.23 -20.92 -34.06
CA PRO A 48 20.33 -21.24 -33.16
C PRO A 48 19.98 -20.95 -31.70
N LEU A 49 20.33 -21.87 -30.81
CA LEU A 49 20.08 -21.75 -29.36
C LEU A 49 20.96 -20.70 -28.66
N MET A 50 22.17 -20.45 -29.17
CA MET A 50 23.14 -19.56 -28.50
C MET A 50 22.64 -18.11 -28.37
N PRO A 51 22.08 -17.45 -29.41
CA PRO A 51 21.49 -16.12 -29.25
C PRO A 51 20.30 -16.12 -28.27
N LEU A 52 19.52 -17.19 -28.23
CA LEU A 52 18.35 -17.29 -27.35
C LEU A 52 18.77 -17.31 -25.87
N THR A 53 19.81 -18.06 -25.49
CA THR A 53 20.27 -18.11 -24.10
C THR A 53 20.85 -16.78 -23.62
N LEU A 54 21.54 -16.04 -24.50
CA LEU A 54 22.03 -14.69 -24.23
C LEU A 54 20.87 -13.70 -24.04
N LEU A 55 19.86 -13.75 -24.91
CA LEU A 55 18.65 -12.94 -24.78
C LEU A 55 17.91 -13.25 -23.48
N CYS A 56 17.75 -14.53 -23.12
CA CYS A 56 17.12 -14.93 -21.86
C CYS A 56 17.83 -14.33 -20.64
N SER A 57 19.16 -14.43 -20.61
CA SER A 57 19.98 -13.91 -19.52
C SER A 57 19.86 -12.39 -19.40
N ALA A 58 19.90 -11.67 -20.53
CA ALA A 58 19.69 -10.22 -20.55
C ALA A 58 18.28 -9.83 -20.07
N LEU A 59 17.25 -10.59 -20.45
CA LEU A 59 15.87 -10.35 -20.02
C LEU A 59 15.67 -10.53 -18.52
N ILE A 60 16.23 -11.59 -17.95
CA ILE A 60 16.16 -11.85 -16.51
C ILE A 60 16.77 -10.66 -15.75
N VAL A 61 17.91 -10.15 -16.20
CA VAL A 61 18.56 -8.98 -15.59
C VAL A 61 17.68 -7.72 -15.70
N LEU A 62 17.14 -7.43 -16.89
CA LEU A 62 16.26 -6.27 -17.11
C LEU A 62 15.00 -6.32 -16.23
N ILE A 63 14.34 -7.48 -16.17
CA ILE A 63 13.14 -7.68 -15.35
C ILE A 63 13.49 -7.58 -13.86
N SER A 64 14.63 -8.11 -13.44
CA SER A 64 15.10 -8.04 -12.04
C SER A 64 15.30 -6.59 -11.57
N PHE A 65 15.96 -5.76 -12.39
CA PHE A 65 16.13 -4.33 -12.07
C PHE A 65 14.79 -3.62 -11.97
N ARG A 66 13.89 -3.83 -12.92
CA ARG A 66 12.54 -3.27 -12.88
C ARG A 66 11.78 -3.71 -11.62
N ASN A 67 11.83 -5.00 -11.29
CA ASN A 67 11.15 -5.55 -10.12
C ASN A 67 11.70 -4.97 -8.81
N SER A 68 13.00 -4.74 -8.74
CA SER A 68 13.63 -4.08 -7.59
C SER A 68 13.15 -2.64 -7.44
N SER A 69 13.08 -1.88 -8.54
CA SER A 69 12.52 -0.51 -8.52
C SER A 69 11.04 -0.49 -8.13
N ALA A 70 10.24 -1.43 -8.64
CA ALA A 70 8.82 -1.56 -8.29
C ALA A 70 8.63 -1.93 -6.81
N TYR A 71 9.44 -2.86 -6.29
CA TYR A 71 9.44 -3.24 -4.88
C TYR A 71 9.80 -2.06 -3.97
N ASN A 72 10.82 -1.27 -4.31
CA ASN A 72 11.20 -0.10 -3.52
C ASN A 72 10.07 0.92 -3.42
N ARG A 73 9.33 1.18 -4.51
CA ARG A 73 8.13 2.06 -4.48
C ARG A 73 7.04 1.49 -3.57
N TRP A 74 6.79 0.19 -3.65
CA TRP A 74 5.80 -0.46 -2.80
C TRP A 74 6.19 -0.37 -1.31
N TRP A 75 7.46 -0.64 -1.00
CA TRP A 75 7.98 -0.59 0.37
C TRP A 75 7.97 0.83 0.93
N GLU A 76 8.33 1.83 0.13
CA GLU A 76 8.26 3.24 0.50
C GLU A 76 6.82 3.64 0.84
N ALA A 77 5.85 3.31 -0.01
CA ALA A 77 4.44 3.57 0.23
C ALA A 77 3.94 2.90 1.53
N ARG A 78 4.37 1.65 1.79
CA ARG A 78 4.02 0.93 3.02
C ARG A 78 4.64 1.57 4.26
N THR A 79 5.86 2.09 4.13
CA THR A 79 6.59 2.78 5.20
C THR A 79 5.93 4.12 5.54
N LEU A 80 5.55 4.92 4.53
CA LEU A 80 4.83 6.18 4.69
C LEU A 80 3.47 5.98 5.37
N TRP A 81 2.71 4.95 4.99
CA TRP A 81 1.48 4.59 5.70
C TRP A 81 1.73 4.12 7.15
N GLY A 82 2.87 3.49 7.42
CA GLY A 82 3.29 3.14 8.78
C GLY A 82 3.57 4.38 9.63
N ALA A 83 4.28 5.36 9.06
CA ALA A 83 4.51 6.66 9.68
C ALA A 83 3.20 7.41 9.91
N MET A 84 2.28 7.41 8.93
CA MET A 84 0.93 8.00 9.06
C MET A 84 0.15 7.44 10.26
N VAL A 85 0.20 6.12 10.49
CA VAL A 85 -0.42 5.49 11.67
C VAL A 85 0.20 6.02 12.97
N ASN A 86 1.52 6.14 13.03
CA ASN A 86 2.24 6.61 14.21
C ASN A 86 1.97 8.09 14.48
N SER A 87 2.10 8.96 13.49
CA SER A 87 1.81 10.39 13.63
C SER A 87 0.34 10.64 13.95
N SER A 88 -0.60 9.82 13.44
CA SER A 88 -2.02 9.89 13.84
C SER A 88 -2.24 9.56 15.32
N ARG A 89 -1.53 8.57 15.87
CA ARG A 89 -1.59 8.24 17.31
C ARG A 89 -1.00 9.36 18.15
N SER A 90 0.13 9.93 17.71
CA SER A 90 0.74 11.09 18.36
C SER A 90 -0.19 12.29 18.35
N TYR A 91 -0.82 12.58 17.21
CA TYR A 91 -1.80 13.65 17.04
C TYR A 91 -2.98 13.46 18.01
N GLY A 92 -3.60 12.27 18.03
CA GLY A 92 -4.71 11.97 18.94
C GLY A 92 -4.33 12.16 20.42
N ARG A 93 -3.16 11.67 20.84
CA ARG A 93 -2.65 11.88 22.20
C ARG A 93 -2.45 13.36 22.51
N GLN A 94 -1.81 14.11 21.61
CA GLN A 94 -1.53 15.53 21.81
C GLN A 94 -2.80 16.37 21.88
N VAL A 95 -3.79 16.10 21.02
CA VAL A 95 -5.10 16.78 21.05
C VAL A 95 -5.79 16.57 22.41
N LEU A 96 -5.73 15.35 22.96
CA LEU A 96 -6.34 15.05 24.25
C LEU A 96 -5.61 15.71 25.43
N THR A 97 -4.27 15.76 25.40
CA THR A 97 -3.45 16.18 26.55
C THR A 97 -2.98 17.63 26.54
N LEU A 98 -2.83 18.24 25.36
CA LEU A 98 -2.22 19.57 25.22
C LEU A 98 -3.26 20.69 25.11
N ILE A 99 -4.50 20.36 24.71
CA ILE A 99 -5.61 21.31 24.62
C ILE A 99 -6.39 21.28 25.95
N GLU A 100 -6.44 22.43 26.61
CA GLU A 100 -7.17 22.57 27.88
C GLU A 100 -8.67 22.81 27.64
N GLY A 101 -9.48 22.39 28.62
CA GLY A 101 -10.91 22.71 28.70
C GLY A 101 -11.15 24.08 29.32
N ASN A 102 -12.40 24.55 29.28
CA ASN A 102 -12.80 25.71 30.06
C ASN A 102 -12.77 25.37 31.56
N ALA A 103 -12.61 26.37 32.43
CA ALA A 103 -12.53 26.18 33.89
C ALA A 103 -13.73 25.39 34.48
N ASP A 104 -14.90 25.46 33.83
CA ASP A 104 -16.14 24.79 34.25
C ASP A 104 -16.48 23.52 33.43
N GLU A 105 -15.78 23.26 32.32
CA GLU A 105 -15.99 22.09 31.45
C GLU A 105 -14.75 21.20 31.45
N ARG A 106 -14.87 20.00 32.03
CA ARG A 106 -13.78 19.01 32.06
C ARG A 106 -13.27 18.61 30.67
N ASP A 107 -14.04 18.81 29.60
CA ASP A 107 -13.65 18.42 28.26
C ASP A 107 -13.94 19.51 27.22
N ASN A 108 -13.00 19.73 26.31
CA ASN A 108 -13.10 20.75 25.26
C ASN A 108 -13.77 20.12 24.02
N PRO A 109 -14.93 20.62 23.55
CA PRO A 109 -15.65 20.03 22.42
C PRO A 109 -14.84 20.04 21.12
N VAL A 110 -13.84 20.92 20.99
CA VAL A 110 -12.94 20.98 19.84
C VAL A 110 -12.13 19.69 19.69
N LYS A 111 -11.84 18.97 20.79
CA LYS A 111 -11.12 17.68 20.73
C LYS A 111 -11.88 16.67 19.88
N GLU A 112 -13.20 16.55 20.09
CA GLU A 112 -14.03 15.62 19.32
C GLU A 112 -14.09 16.02 17.83
N VAL A 113 -14.20 17.32 17.56
CA VAL A 113 -14.18 17.86 16.19
C VAL A 113 -12.86 17.54 15.50
N LEU A 114 -11.72 17.77 16.15
CA LEU A 114 -10.39 17.46 15.60
C LEU A 114 -10.21 15.96 15.31
N PHE A 115 -10.75 15.08 16.17
CA PHE A 115 -10.74 13.64 15.94
C PHE A 115 -11.58 13.25 14.71
N ARG A 116 -12.81 13.77 14.60
CA ARG A 116 -13.68 13.54 13.43
C ARG A 116 -13.03 14.05 12.15
N ARG A 117 -12.44 15.24 12.17
CA ARG A 117 -11.68 15.82 11.05
C ARG A 117 -10.47 14.99 10.66
N HIS A 118 -9.73 14.46 11.63
CA HIS A 118 -8.57 13.60 11.35
C HIS A 118 -8.97 12.28 10.68
N VAL A 119 -10.10 11.69 11.08
CA VAL A 119 -10.67 10.52 10.39
C VAL A 119 -11.12 10.89 8.97
N ALA A 120 -11.77 12.05 8.80
CA ALA A 120 -12.16 12.56 7.48
C ALA A 120 -10.94 12.74 6.57
N TYR A 121 -9.87 13.33 7.09
CA TYR A 121 -8.59 13.50 6.41
C TYR A 121 -8.03 12.18 5.88
N LEU A 122 -7.97 11.14 6.72
CA LEU A 122 -7.44 9.83 6.33
C LEU A 122 -8.30 9.16 5.24
N ARG A 123 -9.62 9.28 5.34
CA ARG A 123 -10.55 8.72 4.34
C ARG A 123 -10.46 9.48 3.01
N ALA A 124 -10.36 10.80 3.07
CA ALA A 124 -10.14 11.66 1.91
C ALA A 124 -8.80 11.35 1.24
N LEU A 125 -7.72 11.18 2.01
CA LEU A 125 -6.40 10.83 1.50
C LEU A 125 -6.40 9.48 0.78
N ARG A 126 -7.02 8.45 1.36
CA ARG A 126 -7.19 7.16 0.69
C ARG A 126 -7.92 7.28 -0.65
N ALA A 127 -8.99 8.07 -0.67
CA ALA A 127 -9.80 8.31 -1.87
C ALA A 127 -9.01 9.10 -2.93
N HIS A 128 -8.28 10.12 -2.50
CA HIS A 128 -7.38 10.94 -3.33
C HIS A 128 -6.29 10.11 -3.98
N LEU A 129 -5.60 9.24 -3.23
CA LEU A 129 -4.55 8.35 -3.77
C LEU A 129 -5.07 7.30 -4.77
N LYS A 130 -6.38 7.02 -4.77
CA LYS A 130 -7.04 6.16 -5.76
C LYS A 130 -7.55 6.91 -6.99
N GLY A 131 -7.58 8.25 -6.93
CA GLY A 131 -8.23 9.08 -7.95
C GLY A 131 -9.76 9.03 -7.92
N ASP A 132 -10.37 8.59 -6.80
CA ASP A 132 -11.83 8.50 -6.66
C ASP A 132 -12.27 9.13 -5.33
N VAL A 133 -12.45 10.46 -5.36
CA VAL A 133 -12.84 11.29 -4.20
C VAL A 133 -14.24 10.91 -3.68
N SER A 134 -15.12 10.42 -4.56
CA SER A 134 -16.50 10.02 -4.19
C SER A 134 -16.53 8.88 -3.17
N SER A 135 -15.49 8.05 -3.18
CA SER A 135 -15.35 6.90 -2.27
C SER A 135 -15.03 7.26 -0.82
N ALA A 136 -14.81 8.54 -0.49
CA ALA A 136 -14.30 8.98 0.80
C ALA A 136 -15.27 8.83 1.98
N GLN A 137 -16.59 8.72 1.76
CA GLN A 137 -17.61 8.54 2.82
C GLN A 137 -17.44 9.51 4.00
N LEU A 138 -17.60 10.80 3.72
CA LEU A 138 -17.29 11.90 4.66
C LEU A 138 -18.51 12.43 5.44
N ASN A 139 -19.70 11.96 5.10
CA ASN A 139 -20.96 12.41 5.72
C ASN A 139 -20.91 12.18 7.24
N GLY A 140 -21.21 13.23 8.01
CA GLY A 140 -21.17 13.21 9.47
C GLY A 140 -19.79 13.41 10.11
N LEU A 141 -18.71 13.44 9.32
CA LEU A 141 -17.35 13.76 9.80
C LEU A 141 -16.96 15.22 9.55
N LEU A 142 -17.44 15.81 8.46
CA LEU A 142 -17.27 17.21 8.09
C LEU A 142 -18.63 17.87 7.85
N SER A 143 -18.65 19.21 7.84
CA SER A 143 -19.85 19.95 7.46
C SER A 143 -20.16 19.80 5.97
N ASP A 144 -21.45 19.85 5.59
CA ASP A 144 -21.86 19.75 4.18
C ASP A 144 -21.25 20.88 3.32
N SER A 145 -20.98 22.05 3.91
CA SER A 145 -20.27 23.14 3.25
C SER A 145 -18.84 22.79 2.87
N GLU A 146 -18.10 22.12 3.77
CA GLU A 146 -16.72 21.69 3.49
C GLU A 146 -16.70 20.55 2.48
N ILE A 147 -17.66 19.62 2.55
CA ILE A 147 -17.77 18.53 1.57
C ILE A 147 -18.05 19.09 0.17
N ARG A 148 -18.88 20.14 0.06
CA ARG A 148 -19.11 20.82 -1.24
C ARG A 148 -17.85 21.48 -1.80
N GLN A 149 -16.99 22.05 -0.94
CA GLN A 149 -15.70 22.61 -1.37
C GLN A 149 -14.71 21.54 -1.89
N ALA A 150 -14.94 20.25 -1.60
CA ALA A 150 -14.09 19.17 -2.09
C ALA A 150 -14.03 19.08 -3.62
N SER A 151 -15.10 19.48 -4.32
CA SER A 151 -15.14 19.48 -5.79
C SER A 151 -14.29 20.57 -6.42
N ASP A 152 -14.00 21.64 -5.69
CA ASP A 152 -13.26 22.80 -6.19
C ASP A 152 -11.78 22.79 -5.77
N SER A 153 -11.37 21.86 -4.92
CA SER A 153 -10.01 21.77 -4.39
C SER A 153 -9.09 20.85 -5.20
N ASN A 154 -7.85 21.30 -5.42
CA ASN A 154 -6.79 20.47 -5.98
C ASN A 154 -6.27 19.42 -4.99
N ASN A 155 -6.32 19.70 -3.68
CA ASN A 155 -5.80 18.81 -2.65
C ASN A 155 -6.70 18.85 -1.40
N PHE A 156 -7.88 18.26 -1.55
CA PHE A 156 -8.88 18.24 -0.50
C PHE A 156 -8.41 17.63 0.84
N PRO A 157 -7.60 16.54 0.88
CA PRO A 157 -7.05 16.07 2.15
C PRO A 157 -6.19 17.11 2.87
N ASN A 158 -5.37 17.87 2.13
CA ASN A 158 -4.56 18.93 2.70
C ASN A 158 -5.43 20.09 3.22
N ASP A 159 -6.53 20.41 2.55
CA ASP A 159 -7.47 21.44 3.03
C ASP A 159 -8.14 21.04 4.35
N ILE A 160 -8.47 19.75 4.53
CA ILE A 160 -8.99 19.24 5.81
C ILE A 160 -7.97 19.49 6.93
N LEU A 161 -6.68 19.16 6.69
CA LEU A 161 -5.60 19.45 7.62
C LEU A 161 -5.46 20.95 7.89
N GLY A 162 -5.54 21.80 6.86
CA GLY A 162 -5.51 23.25 7.00
C GLY A 162 -6.64 23.78 7.90
N GLY A 163 -7.86 23.26 7.74
CA GLY A 163 -8.97 23.60 8.64
C GLY A 163 -8.78 23.10 10.07
N SER A 164 -8.13 21.93 10.27
CA SER A 164 -7.75 21.47 11.61
C SER A 164 -6.69 22.39 12.25
N ALA A 165 -5.72 22.89 11.49
CA ALA A 165 -4.73 23.86 11.97
C ALA A 165 -5.38 25.20 12.33
N ALA A 166 -6.36 25.65 11.55
CA ALA A 166 -7.13 26.85 11.86
C ALA A 166 -7.88 26.73 13.20
N LEU A 167 -8.44 25.56 13.52
CA LEU A 167 -9.04 25.31 14.84
C LEU A 167 -7.99 25.38 15.95
N LEU A 168 -6.81 24.77 15.78
CA LEU A 168 -5.73 24.87 16.77
C LEU A 168 -5.26 26.32 16.99
N SER A 169 -5.24 27.13 15.93
CA SER A 169 -4.92 28.56 16.02
C SER A 169 -5.97 29.34 16.82
N GLN A 170 -7.26 29.01 16.68
CA GLN A 170 -8.33 29.60 17.49
C GLN A 170 -8.20 29.22 18.97
N GLU A 171 -7.86 27.96 19.26
CA GLU A 171 -7.61 27.50 20.64
C GLU A 171 -6.40 28.20 21.28
N PHE A 172 -5.35 28.46 20.50
CA PHE A 172 -4.21 29.27 20.93
C PHE A 172 -4.62 30.72 21.22
N ALA A 173 -5.39 31.36 20.32
CA ALA A 173 -5.90 32.72 20.53
C ALA A 173 -6.81 32.83 21.75
N ALA A 174 -7.54 31.75 22.08
CA ALA A 174 -8.37 31.64 23.27
C ALA A 174 -7.58 31.31 24.55
N GLY A 175 -6.25 31.16 24.48
CA GLY A 175 -5.40 30.85 25.64
C GLY A 175 -5.50 29.40 26.13
N ARG A 176 -6.15 28.50 25.38
CA ARG A 176 -6.31 27.07 25.73
C ARG A 176 -5.12 26.21 25.32
N ILE A 177 -4.18 26.77 24.56
CA ILE A 177 -2.93 26.17 24.12
C ILE A 177 -1.83 27.23 24.23
N ASP A 178 -0.68 26.90 24.83
CA ASP A 178 0.50 27.78 24.83
C ASP A 178 1.37 27.58 23.57
N SER A 179 2.31 28.50 23.34
CA SER A 179 3.18 28.48 22.15
C SER A 179 4.01 27.19 21.99
N ILE A 180 4.47 26.59 23.10
CA ILE A 180 5.26 25.35 23.07
C ILE A 180 4.36 24.18 22.70
N ARG A 181 3.16 24.11 23.27
CA ARG A 181 2.17 23.07 22.94
C ARG A 181 1.70 23.16 21.49
N LEU A 182 1.42 24.37 21.01
CA LEU A 182 1.05 24.60 19.61
C LEU A 182 2.18 24.16 18.67
N ALA A 183 3.43 24.56 18.94
CA ALA A 183 4.57 24.14 18.13
C ALA A 183 4.73 22.61 18.06
N ARG A 184 4.40 21.88 19.15
CA ARG A 184 4.45 20.41 19.16
C ARG A 184 3.33 19.77 18.35
N LEU A 185 2.12 20.33 18.39
CA LEU A 185 1.00 19.90 17.55
C LEU A 185 1.32 20.15 16.06
N GLU A 186 1.79 21.36 15.73
CA GLU A 186 2.17 21.73 14.36
C GLU A 186 3.27 20.83 13.80
N SER A 187 4.29 20.50 14.60
CA SER A 187 5.32 19.53 14.19
C SER A 187 4.71 18.18 13.78
N THR A 188 3.67 17.73 14.46
CA THR A 188 2.97 16.48 14.12
C THR A 188 2.14 16.63 12.85
N MET A 189 1.53 17.80 12.64
CA MET A 189 0.82 18.11 11.38
C MET A 189 1.75 18.16 10.18
N VAL A 190 2.96 18.70 10.36
CA VAL A 190 4.03 18.66 9.35
C VAL A 190 4.42 17.22 9.01
N GLU A 191 4.56 16.33 10.01
CA GLU A 191 4.82 14.90 9.74
C GLU A 191 3.69 14.23 8.93
N LEU A 192 2.43 14.53 9.24
CA LEU A 192 1.27 14.03 8.49
C LEU A 192 1.31 14.52 7.04
N SER A 193 1.60 15.80 6.82
CA SER A 193 1.73 16.42 5.49
C SER A 193 2.89 15.81 4.70
N ASN A 194 4.05 15.61 5.34
CA ASN A 194 5.21 14.95 4.71
C ASN A 194 4.87 13.52 4.26
N CYS A 195 4.13 12.76 5.09
CA CYS A 195 3.67 11.43 4.71
C CYS A 195 2.72 11.48 3.50
N GLN A 196 1.76 12.42 3.50
CA GLN A 196 0.86 12.64 2.37
C GLN A 196 1.61 12.98 1.09
N GLY A 197 2.48 14.00 1.10
CA GLY A 197 3.25 14.41 -0.07
C GLY A 197 4.16 13.31 -0.61
N GLY A 198 4.73 12.48 0.28
CA GLY A 198 5.45 11.27 -0.11
C GLY A 198 4.58 10.26 -0.86
N MET A 199 3.35 10.02 -0.40
CA MET A 199 2.42 9.11 -1.05
C MET A 199 1.90 9.66 -2.38
N GLU A 200 1.64 10.97 -2.46
CA GLU A 200 1.28 11.66 -3.70
C GLU A 200 2.40 11.55 -4.74
N ARG A 201 3.66 11.74 -4.36
CA ARG A 201 4.81 11.52 -5.26
C ARG A 201 4.84 10.08 -5.79
N ILE A 202 4.57 9.08 -4.96
CA ILE A 202 4.54 7.68 -5.41
C ILE A 202 3.36 7.42 -6.34
N ALA A 203 2.20 8.03 -6.09
CA ALA A 203 1.01 7.88 -6.93
C ALA A 203 1.17 8.57 -8.29
N ASN A 204 1.68 9.81 -8.30
CA ASN A 204 1.69 10.68 -9.47
C ASN A 204 2.95 10.57 -10.34
N THR A 205 4.04 10.01 -9.81
CA THR A 205 5.31 9.86 -10.56
C THR A 205 5.57 8.39 -10.88
N PRO A 206 4.87 7.75 -11.84
CA PRO A 206 5.07 6.33 -12.20
C PRO A 206 6.50 6.05 -12.70
N LEU A 207 6.87 4.77 -12.80
CA LEU A 207 8.13 4.39 -13.45
C LEU A 207 8.10 4.88 -14.93
N PRO A 208 9.24 5.34 -15.48
CA PRO A 208 9.28 5.79 -16.87
C PRO A 208 8.77 4.70 -17.81
N TYR A 209 7.98 5.09 -18.81
CA TYR A 209 7.34 4.16 -19.74
C TYR A 209 8.28 3.09 -20.34
N PRO A 210 9.52 3.42 -20.78
CA PRO A 210 10.47 2.42 -21.29
C PRO A 210 10.79 1.28 -20.32
N TYR A 211 10.84 1.56 -19.01
CA TYR A 211 11.13 0.56 -17.99
C TYR A 211 10.00 -0.47 -17.81
N VAL A 212 8.79 -0.15 -18.25
CA VAL A 212 7.63 -1.05 -18.19
C VAL A 212 7.39 -1.70 -19.55
N TYR A 213 7.48 -0.92 -20.62
CA TYR A 213 7.14 -1.36 -21.97
C TYR A 213 8.16 -2.35 -22.56
N PHE A 214 9.45 -2.02 -22.54
CA PHE A 214 10.46 -2.84 -23.19
C PHE A 214 10.63 -4.24 -22.56
N PRO A 215 10.69 -4.40 -21.22
CA PRO A 215 10.73 -5.73 -20.63
C PRO A 215 9.52 -6.57 -21.05
N ARG A 216 8.31 -6.00 -21.04
CA ARG A 216 7.10 -6.71 -21.47
C ARG A 216 7.17 -7.12 -22.95
N LEU A 217 7.54 -6.20 -23.84
CA LEU A 217 7.70 -6.47 -25.26
C LEU A 217 8.71 -7.59 -25.50
N PHE A 218 9.91 -7.48 -24.93
CA PHE A 218 10.96 -8.45 -25.15
C PHE A 218 10.67 -9.81 -24.52
N SER A 219 10.03 -9.85 -23.34
CA SER A 219 9.57 -11.12 -22.75
C SER A 219 8.52 -11.80 -23.63
N THR A 220 7.57 -11.06 -24.20
CA THR A 220 6.58 -11.62 -25.13
C THR A 220 7.24 -12.14 -26.40
N LEU A 221 8.11 -11.35 -27.04
CA LEU A 221 8.84 -11.78 -28.23
C LEU A 221 9.71 -13.03 -27.96
N PHE A 222 10.39 -13.05 -26.81
CA PHE A 222 11.18 -14.20 -26.39
C PHE A 222 10.33 -15.46 -26.25
N CYS A 223 9.16 -15.40 -25.60
CA CYS A 223 8.29 -16.57 -25.45
C CYS A 223 7.76 -17.09 -26.79
N ILE A 224 7.59 -16.22 -27.80
CA ILE A 224 7.17 -16.63 -29.16
C ILE A 224 8.31 -17.34 -29.90
N ILE A 225 9.54 -16.80 -29.80
CA ILE A 225 10.72 -17.31 -30.53
C ILE A 225 11.30 -18.58 -29.89
N MET A 226 11.23 -18.68 -28.56
CA MET A 226 11.83 -19.79 -27.80
C MET A 226 11.45 -21.20 -28.31
N PRO A 227 10.16 -21.57 -28.48
CA PRO A 227 9.81 -22.91 -28.92
C PRO A 227 10.36 -23.26 -30.32
N LEU A 228 10.49 -22.27 -31.23
CA LEU A 228 11.05 -22.47 -32.57
C LEU A 228 12.53 -22.90 -32.54
N SER A 229 13.28 -22.45 -31.54
CA SER A 229 14.69 -22.83 -31.36
C SER A 229 14.85 -24.12 -30.54
N MET A 230 13.99 -24.34 -29.56
CA MET A 230 14.08 -25.52 -28.70
C MET A 230 13.53 -26.79 -29.35
N VAL A 231 12.61 -26.68 -30.32
CA VAL A 231 11.97 -27.83 -30.96
C VAL A 231 12.94 -28.77 -31.67
N THR A 232 14.03 -28.26 -32.24
CA THR A 232 15.03 -29.08 -32.94
C THR A 232 15.85 -29.95 -31.99
N THR A 233 15.94 -29.58 -30.71
CA THR A 233 16.70 -30.29 -29.66
C THR A 233 15.83 -31.09 -28.70
N LEU A 234 14.72 -30.53 -28.22
CA LEU A 234 13.82 -31.15 -27.24
C LEU A 234 12.67 -31.94 -27.88
N GLY A 235 12.34 -31.66 -29.14
CA GLY A 235 11.26 -32.29 -29.86
C GLY A 235 9.92 -32.26 -29.13
N TRP A 236 9.28 -33.43 -28.94
CA TRP A 236 7.98 -33.53 -28.25
C TRP A 236 7.96 -32.99 -26.81
N PHE A 237 9.13 -32.84 -26.17
CA PHE A 237 9.22 -32.24 -24.83
C PHE A 237 9.23 -30.71 -24.83
N THR A 238 9.28 -30.07 -26.00
CA THR A 238 9.37 -28.60 -26.14
C THR A 238 8.23 -27.86 -25.45
N PRO A 239 6.94 -28.23 -25.60
CA PRO A 239 5.87 -27.51 -24.92
C PRO A 239 6.00 -27.55 -23.40
N ALA A 240 6.44 -28.68 -22.83
CA ALA A 240 6.59 -28.81 -21.39
C ALA A 240 7.67 -27.86 -20.84
N ILE A 241 8.85 -27.82 -21.48
CA ILE A 241 9.97 -26.98 -21.02
C ILE A 241 9.72 -25.50 -21.34
N SER A 242 9.23 -25.19 -22.55
CA SER A 242 8.98 -23.83 -22.99
C SER A 242 7.91 -23.14 -22.14
N THR A 243 6.83 -23.86 -21.83
CA THR A 243 5.78 -23.36 -20.93
C THR A 243 6.32 -23.08 -19.51
N VAL A 244 7.25 -23.90 -18.98
CA VAL A 244 7.87 -23.62 -17.67
C VAL A 244 8.71 -22.34 -17.71
N VAL A 245 9.54 -22.16 -18.74
CA VAL A 245 10.36 -20.96 -18.90
C VAL A 245 9.49 -19.71 -19.11
N GLY A 246 8.47 -19.81 -19.97
CA GLY A 246 7.51 -18.74 -20.21
C GLY A 246 6.73 -18.36 -18.95
N CYS A 247 6.34 -19.35 -18.14
CA CYS A 247 5.71 -19.13 -16.84
C CYS A 247 6.58 -18.27 -15.93
N LEU A 248 7.88 -18.60 -15.81
CA LEU A 248 8.81 -17.86 -14.95
C LEU A 248 8.96 -16.40 -15.41
N LEU A 249 9.19 -16.16 -16.71
CA LEU A 249 9.37 -14.81 -17.24
C LEU A 249 8.10 -13.96 -17.10
N LEU A 250 6.94 -14.51 -17.46
CA LEU A 250 5.67 -13.81 -17.34
C LEU A 250 5.27 -13.55 -15.89
N ALA A 251 5.53 -14.50 -14.98
CA ALA A 251 5.29 -14.30 -13.56
C ALA A 251 6.15 -13.16 -13.02
N MET A 252 7.43 -13.11 -13.38
CA MET A 252 8.32 -12.01 -12.97
C MET A 252 7.86 -10.66 -13.52
N ASP A 253 7.47 -10.57 -14.80
CA ASP A 253 6.91 -9.32 -15.39
C ASP A 253 5.64 -8.86 -14.66
N ARG A 254 4.77 -9.81 -14.32
CA ARG A 254 3.50 -9.52 -13.64
C ARG A 254 3.73 -9.06 -12.20
N ILE A 255 4.65 -9.67 -11.47
CA ILE A 255 5.05 -9.23 -10.11
C ILE A 255 5.52 -7.77 -10.14
N GLY A 256 6.38 -7.39 -11.09
CA GLY A 256 6.82 -6.00 -11.25
C GLY A 256 5.66 -5.04 -11.54
N THR A 257 4.74 -5.47 -12.40
CA THR A 257 3.53 -4.68 -12.74
C THR A 257 2.60 -4.48 -11.54
N ASP A 258 2.51 -5.46 -10.65
CA ASP A 258 1.64 -5.38 -9.47
C ASP A 258 2.25 -4.52 -8.36
N LEU A 259 3.55 -4.66 -8.11
CA LEU A 259 4.26 -3.89 -7.08
C LEU A 259 4.41 -2.41 -7.44
N GLN A 260 4.52 -2.06 -8.73
CA GLN A 260 4.70 -0.65 -9.14
C GLN A 260 3.48 0.24 -8.81
N ALA A 261 2.30 -0.35 -8.62
CA ALA A 261 1.03 0.34 -8.36
C ALA A 261 0.50 0.04 -6.94
N PRO A 262 1.17 0.53 -5.87
CA PRO A 262 0.87 0.13 -4.49
C PRO A 262 -0.54 0.49 -4.02
N PHE A 263 -1.15 1.54 -4.60
CA PHE A 263 -2.50 2.01 -4.27
C PHE A 263 -3.59 1.48 -5.20
N GLY A 264 -3.22 0.82 -6.29
CA GLY A 264 -4.13 0.35 -7.33
C GLY A 264 -4.89 -0.94 -6.99
N SER A 265 -5.62 -1.45 -7.97
CA SER A 265 -6.37 -2.72 -7.86
C SER A 265 -5.49 -3.94 -8.14
N SER A 266 -4.46 -4.16 -7.32
CA SER A 266 -3.65 -5.40 -7.32
C SER A 266 -3.98 -6.28 -6.11
N GLN A 267 -3.69 -7.58 -6.20
CA GLN A 267 -3.71 -8.49 -5.05
C GLN A 267 -2.70 -8.08 -3.95
N HIS A 268 -1.59 -7.45 -4.35
CA HIS A 268 -0.50 -7.01 -3.47
C HIS A 268 -0.62 -5.54 -3.05
N ARG A 269 -1.77 -4.91 -3.33
CA ARG A 269 -2.03 -3.51 -2.95
C ARG A 269 -1.95 -3.29 -1.45
N ILE A 270 -1.56 -2.08 -1.06
CA ILE A 270 -1.66 -1.65 0.32
C ILE A 270 -3.14 -1.50 0.69
N ARG A 271 -3.56 -2.20 1.75
CA ARG A 271 -4.94 -2.17 2.25
C ARG A 271 -5.18 -0.89 3.06
N MET A 272 -5.26 0.23 2.34
CA MET A 272 -5.46 1.57 2.93
C MET A 272 -6.73 1.64 3.76
N GLU A 273 -7.80 0.95 3.35
CA GLU A 273 -9.05 0.85 4.12
C GLU A 273 -8.82 0.29 5.53
N ASP A 274 -8.08 -0.82 5.64
CA ASP A 274 -7.79 -1.47 6.91
C ASP A 274 -6.91 -0.56 7.79
N LEU A 275 -5.99 0.19 7.18
CA LEU A 275 -5.15 1.17 7.87
C LEU A 275 -5.97 2.34 8.42
N CYS A 276 -6.84 2.95 7.59
CA CYS A 276 -7.75 4.01 8.02
C CYS A 276 -8.64 3.54 9.18
N ASN A 277 -9.27 2.36 9.03
CA ASN A 277 -10.10 1.76 10.07
C ASN A 277 -9.33 1.46 11.36
N THR A 278 -8.06 1.05 11.24
CA THR A 278 -7.20 0.83 12.40
C THR A 278 -6.90 2.14 13.13
N ILE A 279 -6.61 3.21 12.39
CA ILE A 279 -6.37 4.53 12.98
C ILE A 279 -7.64 5.06 13.65
N GLU A 280 -8.78 4.98 12.97
CA GLU A 280 -10.09 5.39 13.51
C GLU A 280 -10.41 4.66 14.82
N LYS A 281 -10.22 3.34 14.89
CA LYS A 281 -10.39 2.57 16.13
C LYS A 281 -9.44 3.00 17.24
N ASN A 282 -8.17 3.29 16.91
CA ASN A 282 -7.21 3.77 17.91
C ASN A 282 -7.64 5.12 18.48
N LEU A 283 -8.04 6.06 17.63
CA LEU A 283 -8.51 7.38 18.05
C LEU A 283 -9.78 7.26 18.89
N HIS A 284 -10.75 6.47 18.45
CA HIS A 284 -11.98 6.24 19.22
C HIS A 284 -11.70 5.62 20.60
N SER A 285 -10.76 4.67 20.66
CA SER A 285 -10.32 4.08 21.93
C SER A 285 -9.62 5.10 22.83
N MET A 286 -8.81 6.00 22.26
CA MET A 286 -8.12 7.05 23.01
C MET A 286 -9.10 8.07 23.57
N PHE A 287 -10.12 8.46 22.79
CA PHE A 287 -11.13 9.43 23.20
C PHE A 287 -12.02 8.91 24.34
N ARG A 288 -12.31 7.60 24.36
CA ARG A 288 -13.11 6.95 25.42
C ARG A 288 -12.31 6.51 26.66
N ALA A 289 -10.98 6.48 26.58
CA ALA A 289 -10.14 6.03 27.70
C ALA A 289 -10.11 6.97 28.93
N PRO A 290 -10.18 8.31 28.79
CA PRO A 290 -10.23 9.24 29.92
C PRO A 290 -11.39 8.97 30.89
N GLU A 291 -12.54 8.52 30.38
CA GLU A 291 -13.69 8.13 31.22
C GLU A 291 -13.42 6.89 32.08
N ARG A 292 -12.49 5.99 31.68
CA ARG A 292 -12.19 4.75 32.43
C ARG A 292 -11.21 4.93 33.57
N GLN A 293 -10.33 5.93 33.53
CA GLN A 293 -9.33 6.15 34.59
C GLN A 293 -9.89 6.81 35.85
N ALA A 294 -11.06 7.46 35.76
CA ALA A 294 -11.79 7.94 36.93
C ALA A 294 -12.30 6.79 37.84
N LEU A 295 -12.24 5.54 37.41
CA LEU A 295 -12.74 4.38 38.16
C LEU A 295 -11.68 3.66 39.02
N SER A 296 -10.40 4.05 38.98
CA SER A 296 -9.34 3.31 39.70
C SER A 296 -8.59 4.12 40.77
N THR A 297 -8.87 5.42 40.93
CA THR A 297 -8.19 6.24 41.96
C THR A 297 -8.96 6.31 43.28
N ASP A 298 -10.26 6.00 43.29
CA ASP A 298 -11.10 6.03 44.50
C ASP A 298 -11.20 4.68 45.23
N ALA A 299 -10.56 3.61 44.72
CA ALA A 299 -10.65 2.26 45.30
C ALA A 299 -9.42 1.81 46.11
N SER A 300 -8.39 2.65 46.30
CA SER A 300 -7.20 2.29 47.08
C SER A 300 -6.74 3.40 48.03
N GLY A 301 -7.69 3.95 48.79
CA GLY A 301 -7.36 4.43 50.12
C GLY A 301 -7.07 3.22 51.01
N GLN A 302 -5.88 3.19 51.61
CA GLN A 302 -5.33 2.16 52.51
C GLN A 302 -4.83 0.88 51.84
N GLU A 303 -3.52 0.80 51.60
CA GLU A 303 -2.59 0.01 52.42
C GLU A 303 -1.16 0.18 51.91
N GLY A 304 -0.23 0.45 52.84
CA GLY A 304 1.19 0.57 52.55
C GLY A 304 1.82 -0.78 52.22
N GLY A 305 2.76 -0.78 51.28
CA GLY A 305 3.53 -1.99 50.95
C GLY A 305 4.72 -1.66 50.06
N ALA A 306 5.92 -1.93 50.58
CA ALA A 306 7.24 -1.64 50.04
C ALA A 306 7.44 -1.91 48.53
N TRP A 307 8.09 -0.96 47.84
CA TRP A 307 8.63 -1.14 46.49
C TRP A 307 9.81 -2.12 46.51
N GLN A 308 9.60 -3.35 46.03
CA GLN A 308 10.70 -4.29 45.76
C GLN A 308 11.21 -4.10 44.32
N SER A 309 12.43 -3.58 44.20
CA SER A 309 13.17 -3.47 42.95
C SER A 309 13.63 -4.85 42.46
N HIS A 310 13.04 -5.36 41.38
CA HIS A 310 13.57 -6.52 40.68
C HIS A 310 14.81 -6.12 39.85
N ARG A 311 15.96 -6.69 40.21
CA ARG A 311 17.21 -6.63 39.44
C ARG A 311 17.02 -7.43 38.14
N LEU A 312 17.33 -6.81 37.00
CA LEU A 312 17.55 -7.52 35.75
C LEU A 312 18.89 -8.26 35.87
N ALA A 313 18.84 -9.59 35.70
CA ALA A 313 20.04 -10.39 35.51
C ALA A 313 20.59 -10.12 34.10
N VAL A 314 21.92 -9.94 34.05
CA VAL A 314 22.75 -9.69 32.86
C VAL A 314 22.72 -10.88 31.91
#